data_AF-A0A1S3CGG6-F1
#
_entry.id   AF-A0A1S3CGG6-F1
#
_cell.length_a   1.000
_cell.length_b   1.000
_cell.length_c   1.000
_cell.angle_alpha   90.00
_cell.angle_beta   90.00
_cell.angle_gamma   90.00
#
_symmetry.space_group_name_H-M   'P 1'
#
loop_
_entity.id
_entity.type
_entity.pdbx_description
1 polymer ?
#
loop_
_entity_poly.entity_id
_entity_poly.type
_entity_poly.pdbx_seq_one_letter_code
_entity_poly.pdbx_strand_id
1 'polypeptide(L)'
;MDPNENDLISNLPDEILYKISSFLPFESVLQTTFLSKRWRNLWNMISVQNGALENLPNAATNFLIHHFNHFNPLNYFKKLQYQFDNGEALFLSVLSNQKLHLHFSSHKHEVPSDFDWKLNLNYDHHQLSHSTFFVKTLCLKSVSRLTTEAVSSLVSSIYSLESLKLIECNGLQSFSISSSSKLESLSILDCLQLEFLHIGTSKLRSFRYRGSFPRIRLDYHFNMEDVMLDCRQGPGYMYKSNEFDPILLTVKNAETLTICKWTFEALIFPSLSWNFQFYKLKELWWIDDLKENFNANPLIAFLKLCPTLERLFVTFDPESYHISSTDKKVRLEQLEVVISKGFTSQENGSSSGEKLKIENFFMNFIEVSPLQLKLKDETNLKVGKIWSEKIKSFPKHSHIKLY
;
A
#
# COMPACT_ATOMS: atom_id res chain seq x y z
N MET A 1 23.24 -19.92 48.50
CA MET A 1 23.83 -19.21 47.35
C MET A 1 23.56 -17.75 47.57
N ASP A 2 24.62 -16.95 47.70
CA ASP A 2 24.49 -15.49 47.83
C ASP A 2 23.74 -14.95 46.61
N PRO A 3 22.78 -14.01 46.78
CA PRO A 3 22.03 -13.42 45.67
C PRO A 3 22.88 -12.45 44.81
N ASN A 4 24.20 -12.45 45.03
CA ASN A 4 25.19 -11.57 44.44
C ASN A 4 26.26 -12.36 43.68
N GLU A 5 25.89 -13.49 43.05
CA GLU A 5 26.64 -13.97 41.90
C GLU A 5 26.58 -12.86 40.85
N ASN A 6 27.66 -12.08 40.81
CA ASN A 6 27.80 -10.87 40.02
C ASN A 6 27.18 -11.06 38.63
N ASP A 7 26.12 -10.32 38.32
CA ASP A 7 25.58 -10.26 36.97
C ASP A 7 26.58 -9.55 36.06
N LEU A 8 27.61 -10.30 35.65
CA LEU A 8 28.71 -9.84 34.83
C LEU A 8 28.23 -9.36 33.47
N ILE A 9 27.12 -9.94 32.98
CA ILE A 9 26.52 -9.58 31.71
C ILE A 9 25.89 -8.19 31.81
N SER A 10 25.07 -7.91 32.83
CA SER A 10 24.47 -6.58 33.01
C SER A 10 25.50 -5.47 33.28
N ASN A 11 26.71 -5.81 33.72
CA ASN A 11 27.81 -4.86 33.93
C ASN A 11 28.57 -4.52 32.63
N LEU A 12 28.32 -5.20 31.52
CA LEU A 12 28.97 -4.88 30.24
C LEU A 12 28.48 -3.52 29.70
N PRO A 13 29.32 -2.76 28.98
CA PRO A 13 28.92 -1.57 28.22
C PRO A 13 27.85 -1.88 27.15
N ASP A 14 27.05 -0.88 26.79
CA ASP A 14 25.95 -1.05 25.81
C ASP A 14 26.45 -1.53 24.45
N GLU A 15 27.66 -1.12 24.05
CA GLU A 15 28.29 -1.51 22.80
C GLU A 15 28.59 -3.02 22.76
N ILE A 16 29.00 -3.59 23.90
CA ILE A 16 29.26 -5.03 24.01
C ILE A 16 27.94 -5.79 24.05
N LEU A 17 26.95 -5.30 24.82
CA LEU A 17 25.62 -5.91 24.87
C LEU A 17 24.93 -5.88 23.50
N TYR A 18 25.05 -4.77 22.76
CA TYR A 18 24.60 -4.66 21.40
C TYR A 18 25.31 -5.66 20.50
N LYS A 19 26.65 -5.79 20.60
CA LYS A 19 27.41 -6.76 19.81
C LYS A 19 26.98 -8.19 20.11
N ILE A 20 26.75 -8.55 21.38
CA ILE A 20 26.18 -9.85 21.76
C ILE A 20 24.79 -10.04 21.13
N SER A 21 23.90 -9.05 21.27
CA SER A 21 22.55 -9.12 20.68
C SER A 21 22.56 -9.25 19.16
N SER A 22 23.57 -8.67 18.49
CA SER A 22 23.75 -8.74 17.04
C SER A 22 24.11 -10.14 16.52
N PHE A 23 24.42 -11.08 17.41
CA PHE A 23 24.67 -12.49 17.11
C PHE A 23 23.49 -13.44 17.46
N LEU A 24 22.44 -12.99 18.16
CA LEU A 24 21.31 -13.84 18.64
C LEU A 24 20.06 -13.70 17.76
N PRO A 25 19.39 -14.75 17.20
CA PRO A 25 18.27 -14.63 16.25
C PRO A 25 17.19 -13.62 16.62
N PHE A 26 16.47 -13.01 15.67
CA PHE A 26 15.56 -11.87 15.96
C PHE A 26 14.55 -12.18 17.06
N GLU A 27 13.93 -13.36 17.05
CA GLU A 27 13.03 -13.82 18.11
C GLU A 27 13.73 -13.90 19.47
N SER A 28 14.99 -14.37 19.49
CA SER A 28 15.84 -14.39 20.69
C SER A 28 16.21 -12.97 21.15
N VAL A 29 16.48 -12.03 20.24
CA VAL A 29 16.68 -10.60 20.59
C VAL A 29 15.41 -10.05 21.24
N LEU A 30 14.23 -10.32 20.69
CA LEU A 30 12.97 -9.90 21.30
C LEU A 30 12.79 -10.51 22.70
N GLN A 31 13.19 -11.77 22.91
CA GLN A 31 13.19 -12.38 24.23
C GLN A 31 14.13 -11.66 25.20
N THR A 32 15.30 -11.20 24.74
CA THR A 32 16.20 -10.42 25.61
C THR A 32 15.58 -9.11 26.10
N THR A 33 14.58 -8.56 25.42
CA THR A 33 13.90 -7.34 25.86
C THR A 33 13.13 -7.49 27.17
N PHE A 34 12.86 -8.74 27.59
CA PHE A 34 12.23 -9.05 28.87
C PHE A 34 13.25 -9.17 30.01
N LEU A 35 14.56 -9.25 29.71
CA LEU A 35 15.60 -9.40 30.74
C LEU A 35 15.77 -8.12 31.56
N SER A 36 15.78 -6.95 30.92
CA SER A 36 15.81 -5.66 31.61
C SER A 36 15.40 -4.48 30.72
N LYS A 37 15.14 -3.32 31.33
CA LYS A 37 14.89 -2.06 30.60
C LYS A 37 16.04 -1.69 29.66
N ARG A 38 17.28 -2.06 30.02
CA ARG A 38 18.48 -1.79 29.23
C ARG A 38 18.49 -2.65 27.97
N TRP A 39 18.29 -3.97 28.11
CA TRP A 39 18.16 -4.91 26.99
C TRP A 39 16.96 -4.62 26.09
N ARG A 40 15.87 -4.09 26.66
CA ARG A 40 14.70 -3.63 25.88
C ARG A 40 15.06 -2.55 24.85
N ASN A 41 16.10 -1.77 25.05
CA ASN A 41 16.48 -0.71 24.11
C ASN A 41 17.56 -1.15 23.10
N LEU A 42 18.27 -2.26 23.36
CA LEU A 42 19.40 -2.69 22.53
C LEU A 42 18.98 -3.17 21.13
N TRP A 43 17.83 -3.82 21.01
CA TRP A 43 17.34 -4.33 19.72
C TRP A 43 17.03 -3.24 18.70
N ASN A 44 16.83 -2.00 19.16
CA ASN A 44 16.54 -0.83 18.33
C ASN A 44 17.73 0.16 18.32
N MET A 45 18.94 -0.28 18.67
CA MET A 45 20.13 0.56 18.54
C MET A 45 20.35 0.96 17.08
N ILE A 46 20.72 2.23 16.90
CA ILE A 46 20.92 2.88 15.62
C ILE A 46 22.42 3.14 15.49
N SER A 47 23.04 2.59 14.44
CA SER A 47 24.38 3.02 14.06
C SER A 47 24.27 4.41 13.46
N VAL A 48 25.08 5.37 13.92
CA VAL A 48 25.09 6.73 13.36
C VAL A 48 26.36 6.90 12.52
N GLN A 49 26.21 7.38 11.30
CA GLN A 49 27.32 7.77 10.42
C GLN A 49 27.06 9.18 9.90
N ASN A 50 28.13 9.91 9.62
CA ASN A 50 28.06 11.26 9.08
C ASN A 50 28.78 11.31 7.74
N GLY A 51 28.28 12.09 6.80
CA GLY A 51 29.00 12.42 5.58
C GLY A 51 28.14 13.09 4.52
N ALA A 52 28.79 13.47 3.42
CA ALA A 52 28.13 14.10 2.29
C ALA A 52 27.16 13.13 1.58
N LEU A 53 26.18 13.70 0.86
CA LEU A 53 25.16 12.96 0.11
C LEU A 53 25.74 12.08 -1.00
N GLU A 54 26.83 12.51 -1.64
CA GLU A 54 27.56 11.76 -2.67
C GLU A 54 28.14 10.44 -2.14
N ASN A 55 28.44 10.35 -0.85
CA ASN A 55 29.01 9.16 -0.21
C ASN A 55 27.91 8.18 0.26
N LEU A 56 26.64 8.58 0.21
CA LEU A 56 25.51 7.78 0.65
C LEU A 56 25.40 6.42 -0.05
N PRO A 57 25.54 6.30 -1.39
CA PRO A 57 25.43 5.01 -2.06
C PRO A 57 26.49 4.03 -1.53
N ASN A 58 27.72 4.50 -1.29
CA ASN A 58 28.81 3.68 -0.77
C ASN A 58 28.58 3.29 0.69
N ALA A 59 28.18 4.25 1.54
CA ALA A 59 27.87 3.99 2.94
C ALA A 59 26.71 2.99 3.10
N ALA A 60 25.64 3.18 2.33
CA ALA A 60 24.50 2.28 2.27
C ALA A 60 24.90 0.89 1.76
N THR A 61 25.67 0.82 0.67
CA THR A 61 26.14 -0.46 0.12
C THR A 61 27.02 -1.20 1.12
N ASN A 62 27.97 -0.53 1.77
CA ASN A 62 28.80 -1.16 2.82
C ASN A 62 27.94 -1.68 3.97
N PHE A 63 26.96 -0.90 4.43
CA PHE A 63 26.01 -1.33 5.45
C PHE A 63 25.23 -2.58 5.02
N LEU A 64 24.77 -2.64 3.76
CA LEU A 64 24.10 -3.81 3.19
C LEU A 64 25.05 -5.00 3.10
N ILE A 65 26.28 -4.85 2.60
CA ILE A 65 27.27 -5.94 2.52
C ILE A 65 27.52 -6.53 3.93
N HIS A 66 27.68 -5.70 4.95
CA HIS A 66 27.93 -6.16 6.32
C HIS A 66 26.71 -6.80 7.00
N HIS A 67 25.50 -6.60 6.51
CA HIS A 67 24.27 -7.02 7.20
C HIS A 67 23.31 -7.90 6.39
N PHE A 68 23.47 -7.99 5.07
CA PHE A 68 22.71 -8.85 4.15
C PHE A 68 23.56 -9.97 3.52
N ASN A 69 24.81 -10.16 3.96
CA ASN A 69 25.71 -11.14 3.38
C ASN A 69 25.19 -12.58 3.53
N HIS A 70 25.42 -13.39 2.50
CA HIS A 70 24.95 -14.76 2.25
C HIS A 70 25.10 -15.77 3.43
N PHE A 71 25.95 -15.45 4.41
CA PHE A 71 26.35 -16.36 5.49
C PHE A 71 25.73 -16.04 6.86
N ASN A 72 24.92 -14.98 6.98
CA ASN A 72 24.26 -14.67 8.23
C ASN A 72 22.74 -14.82 8.10
N PRO A 73 22.18 -16.03 8.36
CA PRO A 73 20.74 -16.32 8.27
C PRO A 73 19.91 -15.61 9.34
N LEU A 74 20.57 -14.84 10.20
CA LEU A 74 19.95 -14.19 11.33
C LEU A 74 19.41 -12.81 10.90
N ASN A 75 18.18 -12.87 10.42
CA ASN A 75 17.28 -11.82 9.94
C ASN A 75 17.08 -10.67 10.98
N TYR A 76 18.11 -9.88 11.27
CA TYR A 76 17.99 -8.78 12.25
C TYR A 76 17.42 -7.52 11.66
N PHE A 77 16.59 -6.87 12.48
CA PHE A 77 16.34 -5.45 12.34
C PHE A 77 17.61 -4.67 12.66
N LYS A 78 18.16 -3.95 11.68
CA LYS A 78 19.30 -3.04 11.90
C LYS A 78 18.99 -1.68 11.32
N LYS A 79 19.34 -0.65 12.08
CA LYS A 79 19.17 0.74 11.70
C LYS A 79 20.51 1.44 11.54
N LEU A 80 20.66 2.12 10.43
CA LEU A 80 21.70 3.12 10.21
C LEU A 80 21.02 4.48 10.04
N GLN A 81 21.45 5.46 10.83
CA GLN A 81 21.14 6.86 10.62
C GLN A 81 22.36 7.51 9.99
N TYR A 82 22.22 7.97 8.75
CA TYR A 82 23.24 8.72 8.05
C TYR A 82 22.89 10.21 8.13
N GLN A 83 23.67 10.98 8.87
CA GLN A 83 23.46 12.43 9.04
C GLN A 83 24.25 13.18 7.96
N PHE A 84 23.55 14.08 7.29
CA PHE A 84 24.13 14.96 6.28
C PHE A 84 24.55 16.28 6.92
N ASP A 85 25.48 16.98 6.27
CA ASP A 85 26.03 18.26 6.77
C ASP A 85 24.97 19.37 6.87
N ASN A 86 23.88 19.26 6.11
CA ASN A 86 22.74 20.20 6.13
C ASN A 86 21.76 19.93 7.30
N GLY A 87 22.02 18.93 8.15
CA GLY A 87 21.15 18.56 9.27
C GLY A 87 20.01 17.60 8.90
N GLU A 88 19.86 17.22 7.63
CA GLU A 88 19.00 16.10 7.24
C GLU A 88 19.59 14.78 7.73
N ALA A 89 18.76 13.76 7.83
CA ALA A 89 19.18 12.40 8.12
C ALA A 89 18.44 11.40 7.24
N LEU A 90 19.17 10.40 6.74
CA LEU A 90 18.60 9.20 6.16
C LEU A 90 18.57 8.10 7.22
N PHE A 91 17.40 7.50 7.42
CA PHE A 91 17.25 6.29 8.20
C PHE A 91 17.16 5.08 7.26
N LEU A 92 18.20 4.26 7.26
CA LEU A 92 18.21 2.96 6.61
C LEU A 92 17.81 1.92 7.65
N SER A 93 16.72 1.21 7.40
CA SER A 93 16.30 0.07 8.21
C SER A 93 16.33 -1.18 7.35
N VAL A 94 17.17 -2.13 7.75
CA VAL A 94 17.16 -3.48 7.21
C VAL A 94 16.18 -4.26 8.06
N LEU A 95 15.14 -4.82 7.43
CA LEU A 95 14.18 -5.69 8.09
C LEU A 95 14.42 -7.14 7.65
N SER A 96 13.84 -8.07 8.42
CA SER A 96 13.80 -9.47 8.01
C SER A 96 13.20 -9.64 6.61
N ASN A 97 13.58 -10.74 5.94
CA ASN A 97 13.05 -11.15 4.64
C ASN A 97 13.45 -10.25 3.47
N GLN A 98 14.70 -9.79 3.44
CA GLN A 98 15.27 -9.13 2.25
C GLN A 98 14.56 -7.81 1.93
N LYS A 99 14.09 -7.12 2.97
CA LYS A 99 13.41 -5.83 2.88
C LYS A 99 14.32 -4.71 3.37
N LEU A 100 14.52 -3.71 2.52
CA LEU A 100 15.25 -2.49 2.84
C LEU A 100 14.27 -1.31 2.87
N HIS A 101 14.29 -0.55 3.96
CA HIS A 101 13.52 0.67 4.11
C HIS A 101 14.46 1.87 4.22
N LEU A 102 14.34 2.82 3.29
CA LEU A 102 15.06 4.08 3.29
C LEU A 102 14.06 5.19 3.58
N HIS A 103 14.27 5.93 4.67
CA HIS A 103 13.42 7.05 5.06
C HIS A 103 14.27 8.30 5.20
N PHE A 104 14.03 9.25 4.31
CA PHE A 104 14.70 10.54 4.34
C PHE A 104 13.91 11.49 5.24
N SER A 105 14.57 12.10 6.23
CA SER A 105 13.91 13.10 7.05
C SER A 105 13.59 14.32 6.20
N SER A 106 12.33 14.73 6.17
CA SER A 106 11.92 15.94 5.44
C SER A 106 12.16 17.19 6.29
N HIS A 107 12.61 18.28 5.64
CA HIS A 107 12.59 19.62 6.20
C HIS A 107 11.14 20.04 6.49
N LYS A 108 10.83 20.41 7.74
CA LYS A 108 9.47 20.82 8.13
C LYS A 108 9.01 22.16 7.55
N HIS A 109 9.85 22.88 6.82
CA HIS A 109 9.64 24.30 6.50
C HIS A 109 9.93 24.72 5.04
N GLU A 110 10.28 23.80 4.14
CA GLU A 110 10.47 24.14 2.73
C GLU A 110 9.32 23.59 1.87
N VAL A 111 8.81 24.44 0.97
CA VAL A 111 7.87 24.00 -0.07
C VAL A 111 8.62 23.00 -0.95
N PRO A 112 8.10 21.77 -1.15
CA PRO A 112 8.76 20.79 -1.98
C PRO A 112 8.99 21.37 -3.38
N SER A 113 10.24 21.35 -3.84
CA SER A 113 10.55 21.68 -5.23
C SER A 113 10.13 20.51 -6.11
N ASP A 114 9.32 20.80 -7.13
CA ASP A 114 8.89 19.77 -8.08
C ASP A 114 10.10 19.12 -8.78
N PHE A 115 9.99 17.82 -9.02
CA PHE A 115 11.02 17.06 -9.71
C PHE A 115 10.46 15.86 -10.47
N ASP A 116 11.19 15.50 -11.52
CA ASP A 116 10.99 14.29 -12.30
C ASP A 116 12.02 13.25 -11.89
N TRP A 117 11.58 12.00 -11.82
CA TRP A 117 12.45 10.89 -11.47
C TRP A 117 12.29 9.71 -12.42
N LYS A 118 13.41 9.35 -13.04
CA LYS A 118 13.55 8.14 -13.84
C LYS A 118 14.42 7.12 -13.11
N LEU A 119 13.84 5.97 -12.80
CA LEU A 119 14.53 4.84 -12.20
C LEU A 119 14.72 3.71 -13.23
N ASN A 120 15.97 3.38 -13.52
CA ASN A 120 16.31 2.31 -14.45
C ASN A 120 16.87 1.09 -13.69
N LEU A 121 16.16 -0.03 -13.80
CA LEU A 121 16.49 -1.33 -13.22
C LEU A 121 16.90 -2.33 -14.32
N ASN A 122 17.35 -1.84 -15.48
CA ASN A 122 17.91 -2.66 -16.53
C ASN A 122 19.40 -2.87 -16.24
N TYR A 123 19.73 -4.08 -15.82
CA TYR A 123 21.10 -4.44 -15.46
C TYR A 123 21.83 -5.05 -16.66
N ASP A 124 23.05 -4.60 -16.93
CA ASP A 124 23.93 -5.25 -17.90
C ASP A 124 24.38 -6.61 -17.37
N HIS A 125 23.99 -7.68 -18.07
CA HIS A 125 24.33 -9.06 -17.73
C HIS A 125 25.84 -9.35 -17.74
N HIS A 126 26.67 -8.42 -18.22
CA HIS A 126 28.13 -8.54 -18.25
C HIS A 126 28.83 -8.10 -16.96
N GLN A 127 28.12 -7.50 -15.99
CA GLN A 127 28.65 -7.09 -14.68
C GLN A 127 28.07 -7.93 -13.51
N LEU A 128 27.67 -9.18 -13.75
CA LEU A 128 27.15 -10.10 -12.72
C LEU A 128 28.15 -10.49 -11.61
N SER A 129 29.33 -9.88 -11.59
CA SER A 129 30.34 -10.11 -10.57
C SER A 129 30.06 -9.25 -9.33
N HIS A 130 29.31 -9.86 -8.39
CA HIS A 130 29.36 -9.62 -6.94
C HIS A 130 28.41 -8.58 -6.30
N SER A 131 27.09 -8.64 -6.54
CA SER A 131 26.19 -8.20 -5.45
C SER A 131 26.24 -9.26 -4.35
N THR A 132 26.90 -8.94 -3.23
CA THR A 132 27.07 -9.84 -2.08
C THR A 132 25.87 -9.82 -1.13
N PHE A 133 24.92 -8.92 -1.38
CA PHE A 133 23.66 -8.78 -0.65
C PHE A 133 22.46 -8.99 -1.57
N PHE A 134 21.35 -9.42 -0.98
CA PHE A 134 20.13 -9.77 -1.70
C PHE A 134 18.93 -9.05 -1.08
N VAL A 135 18.38 -8.08 -1.83
CA VAL A 135 17.25 -7.24 -1.40
C VAL A 135 16.13 -7.41 -2.42
N LYS A 136 15.03 -8.01 -1.99
CA LYS A 136 13.84 -8.25 -2.81
C LYS A 136 12.83 -7.10 -2.73
N THR A 137 12.70 -6.48 -1.56
CA THR A 137 11.75 -5.39 -1.36
C THR A 137 12.49 -4.12 -0.96
N LEU A 138 12.27 -3.05 -1.71
CA LEU A 138 12.78 -1.73 -1.39
C LEU A 138 11.61 -0.80 -1.10
N CYS A 139 11.65 -0.13 0.04
CA CYS A 139 10.70 0.89 0.43
C CYS A 139 11.44 2.22 0.57
N LEU A 140 11.03 3.20 -0.20
CA LEU A 140 11.60 4.53 -0.27
C LEU A 140 10.56 5.50 0.24
N LYS A 141 10.83 6.12 1.38
CA LYS A 141 9.94 7.08 2.02
C LYS A 141 10.56 8.48 1.99
N SER A 142 9.79 9.45 1.52
CA SER A 142 10.13 10.88 1.50
C SER A 142 11.37 11.21 0.67
N VAL A 143 11.56 10.53 -0.46
CA VAL A 143 12.60 10.89 -1.44
C VAL A 143 12.28 12.28 -2.00
N SER A 144 13.29 13.14 -2.00
CA SER A 144 13.23 14.51 -2.54
C SER A 144 14.16 14.67 -3.73
N ARG A 145 14.00 15.76 -4.49
CA ARG A 145 14.86 16.18 -5.60
C ARG A 145 16.36 16.06 -5.31
N LEU A 146 16.78 16.40 -4.09
CA LEU A 146 18.18 16.37 -3.68
C LEU A 146 18.72 14.94 -3.60
N THR A 147 17.90 14.02 -3.11
CA THR A 147 18.29 12.63 -2.80
C THR A 147 18.16 11.67 -3.99
N THR A 148 17.44 12.06 -5.03
CA THR A 148 17.06 11.21 -6.17
C THR A 148 18.25 10.53 -6.85
N GLU A 149 19.35 11.27 -7.04
CA GLU A 149 20.56 10.75 -7.71
C GLU A 149 21.26 9.68 -6.86
N ALA A 150 21.45 9.97 -5.57
CA ALA A 150 22.07 9.04 -4.63
C ALA A 150 21.22 7.76 -4.46
N VAL A 151 19.90 7.90 -4.40
CA VAL A 151 18.97 6.76 -4.36
C VAL A 151 19.08 5.95 -5.65
N SER A 152 19.09 6.58 -6.82
CA SER A 152 19.18 5.88 -8.11
C SER A 152 20.50 5.11 -8.24
N SER A 153 21.60 5.70 -7.79
CA SER A 153 22.91 5.03 -7.70
C SER A 153 22.87 3.81 -6.79
N LEU A 154 22.30 3.95 -5.58
CA LEU A 154 22.12 2.81 -4.66
C LEU A 154 21.26 1.70 -5.28
N VAL A 155 20.14 2.04 -5.90
CA VAL A 155 19.22 1.05 -6.49
C VAL A 155 19.85 0.31 -7.67
N SER A 156 20.76 0.94 -8.41
CA SER A 156 21.50 0.29 -9.50
C SER A 156 22.36 -0.90 -9.01
N SER A 157 22.72 -0.93 -7.73
CA SER A 157 23.45 -2.06 -7.11
C SER A 157 22.54 -3.22 -6.66
N ILE A 158 21.20 -3.08 -6.75
CA ILE A 158 20.22 -4.05 -6.24
C ILE A 158 19.63 -4.92 -7.37
N TYR A 159 20.34 -5.96 -7.80
CA TYR A 159 19.95 -6.82 -8.95
C TYR A 159 18.82 -7.83 -8.69
N SER A 160 18.29 -7.88 -7.46
CA SER A 160 17.31 -8.85 -7.00
C SER A 160 15.94 -8.26 -6.69
N LEU A 161 15.72 -7.00 -7.04
CA LEU A 161 14.52 -6.27 -6.66
C LEU A 161 13.25 -6.84 -7.32
N GLU A 162 12.33 -7.30 -6.49
CA GLU A 162 11.02 -7.87 -6.87
C GLU A 162 9.87 -6.90 -6.52
N SER A 163 10.03 -6.07 -5.49
CA SER A 163 9.01 -5.13 -5.01
C SER A 163 9.61 -3.76 -4.71
N LEU A 164 9.02 -2.70 -5.27
CA LEU A 164 9.36 -1.30 -4.99
C LEU A 164 8.17 -0.57 -4.39
N LYS A 165 8.42 0.20 -3.32
CA LYS A 165 7.43 1.09 -2.71
C LYS A 165 7.97 2.52 -2.64
N LEU A 166 7.21 3.47 -3.15
CA LEU A 166 7.41 4.91 -2.94
C LEU A 166 6.32 5.41 -1.98
N ILE A 167 6.72 6.13 -0.94
CA ILE A 167 5.81 6.61 0.10
C ILE A 167 6.11 8.08 0.40
N GLU A 168 5.12 8.96 0.34
CA GLU A 168 5.23 10.37 0.75
C GLU A 168 6.42 11.12 0.07
N CYS A 169 6.73 10.79 -1.19
CA CYS A 169 7.77 11.47 -1.97
C CYS A 169 7.23 12.82 -2.49
N ASN A 170 7.18 13.82 -1.61
CA ASN A 170 6.61 15.14 -1.90
C ASN A 170 7.41 15.89 -2.98
N GLY A 171 6.70 16.52 -3.91
CA GLY A 171 7.28 17.21 -5.08
C GLY A 171 7.57 16.28 -6.27
N LEU A 172 7.33 14.97 -6.15
CA LEU A 172 7.48 14.05 -7.28
C LEU A 172 6.36 14.27 -8.29
N GLN A 173 6.66 14.95 -9.40
CA GLN A 173 5.66 15.28 -10.44
C GLN A 173 5.56 14.17 -11.50
N SER A 174 6.70 13.61 -11.90
CA SER A 174 6.78 12.55 -12.89
C SER A 174 7.63 11.39 -12.37
N PHE A 175 7.10 10.18 -12.43
CA PHE A 175 7.85 8.97 -12.09
C PHE A 175 7.87 8.01 -13.27
N SER A 176 9.07 7.59 -13.67
CA SER A 176 9.28 6.62 -14.74
C SER A 176 10.14 5.48 -14.24
N ILE A 177 9.63 4.25 -14.37
CA ILE A 177 10.38 3.05 -14.02
C ILE A 177 10.54 2.15 -15.24
N SER A 178 11.77 1.75 -15.53
CA SER A 178 12.08 0.75 -16.55
C SER A 178 12.80 -0.43 -15.90
N SER A 179 12.34 -1.66 -16.13
CA SER A 179 12.95 -2.86 -15.52
C SER A 179 12.91 -4.04 -16.46
N SER A 180 14.03 -4.74 -16.58
CA SER A 180 14.21 -5.80 -17.59
C SER A 180 13.78 -7.19 -17.12
N SER A 181 13.63 -7.47 -15.83
CA SER A 181 13.43 -8.90 -15.48
C SER A 181 12.80 -9.34 -14.16
N LYS A 182 12.66 -8.54 -13.09
CA LYS A 182 12.19 -9.09 -11.79
C LYS A 182 11.14 -8.29 -11.05
N LEU A 183 10.85 -7.05 -11.44
CA LEU A 183 9.90 -6.24 -10.68
C LEU A 183 8.47 -6.76 -10.87
N GLU A 184 7.95 -7.42 -9.83
CA GLU A 184 6.62 -8.02 -9.78
C GLU A 184 5.61 -7.16 -9.01
N SER A 185 6.08 -6.28 -8.14
CA SER A 185 5.22 -5.39 -7.33
C SER A 185 5.69 -3.95 -7.32
N LEU A 186 4.77 -3.02 -7.56
CA LEU A 186 4.98 -1.58 -7.45
C LEU A 186 3.91 -0.97 -6.57
N SER A 187 4.32 -0.23 -5.54
CA SER A 187 3.43 0.58 -4.71
C SER A 187 3.84 2.05 -4.74
N ILE A 188 2.90 2.96 -4.96
CA ILE A 188 3.12 4.41 -4.88
C ILE A 188 2.02 4.97 -3.99
N LEU A 189 2.40 5.50 -2.83
CA LEU A 189 1.48 5.90 -1.76
C LEU A 189 1.76 7.34 -1.36
N ASP A 190 0.74 8.19 -1.43
CA ASP A 190 0.76 9.57 -0.92
C ASP A 190 1.83 10.46 -1.54
N CYS A 191 2.20 10.20 -2.79
CA CYS A 191 2.97 11.12 -3.61
C CYS A 191 1.99 12.14 -4.23
N LEU A 192 1.62 13.16 -3.47
CA LEU A 192 0.46 14.03 -3.75
C LEU A 192 0.58 14.86 -5.03
N GLN A 193 1.80 15.18 -5.47
CA GLN A 193 2.08 15.97 -6.67
C GLN A 193 2.25 15.11 -7.95
N LEU A 194 2.09 13.79 -7.87
CA LEU A 194 2.36 12.91 -9.01
C LEU A 194 1.30 13.10 -10.10
N GLU A 195 1.71 13.63 -11.24
CA GLU A 195 0.87 13.88 -12.41
C GLU A 195 1.09 12.84 -13.51
N PHE A 196 2.32 12.32 -13.64
CA PHE A 196 2.68 11.36 -14.70
C PHE A 196 3.37 10.12 -14.12
N LEU A 197 2.87 8.95 -14.52
CA LEU A 197 3.43 7.67 -14.14
C LEU A 197 3.71 6.83 -15.39
N HIS A 198 4.98 6.48 -15.60
CA HIS A 198 5.41 5.60 -16.67
C HIS A 198 5.92 4.27 -16.13
N ILE A 199 5.30 3.17 -16.55
CA ILE A 199 5.62 1.81 -16.13
C ILE A 199 6.12 1.01 -17.34
N GLY A 200 7.45 0.90 -17.43
CA GLY A 200 8.19 0.14 -18.45
C GLY A 200 8.78 -1.17 -17.89
N THR A 201 7.97 -1.98 -17.22
CA THR A 201 8.32 -3.35 -16.78
C THR A 201 7.39 -4.35 -17.46
N SER A 202 7.80 -5.61 -17.65
CA SER A 202 7.02 -6.65 -18.31
C SER A 202 6.48 -7.73 -17.37
N LYS A 203 6.87 -7.73 -16.09
CA LYS A 203 6.55 -8.81 -15.13
C LYS A 203 5.68 -8.37 -13.94
N LEU A 204 5.13 -7.16 -13.98
CA LEU A 204 4.33 -6.62 -12.88
C LEU A 204 3.05 -7.46 -12.69
N ARG A 205 2.82 -7.93 -11.46
CA ARG A 205 1.64 -8.70 -11.01
C ARG A 205 0.84 -7.96 -9.96
N SER A 206 1.48 -7.10 -9.17
CA SER A 206 0.83 -6.29 -8.14
C SER A 206 1.08 -4.81 -8.38
N PHE A 207 0.02 -4.02 -8.41
CA PHE A 207 0.11 -2.58 -8.56
C PHE A 207 -0.79 -1.88 -7.53
N ARG A 208 -0.19 -1.06 -6.69
CA ARG A 208 -0.89 -0.33 -5.63
C ARG A 208 -0.63 1.15 -5.74
N TYR A 209 -1.69 1.93 -5.86
CA TYR A 209 -1.65 3.37 -5.96
C TYR A 209 -2.59 4.00 -4.94
N ARG A 210 -2.11 5.01 -4.21
CA ARG A 210 -2.92 5.88 -3.35
C ARG A 210 -2.54 7.34 -3.55
N GLY A 211 -3.51 8.17 -3.91
CA GLY A 211 -3.30 9.60 -4.17
C GLY A 211 -4.29 10.16 -5.21
N SER A 212 -4.00 11.34 -5.75
CA SER A 212 -4.72 11.91 -6.90
C SER A 212 -4.39 11.15 -8.18
N PHE A 213 -5.39 10.68 -8.92
CA PHE A 213 -5.16 9.78 -10.06
C PHE A 213 -4.23 10.43 -11.13
N PRO A 214 -3.04 9.83 -11.41
CA PRO A 214 -2.07 10.38 -12.35
C PRO A 214 -2.34 9.87 -13.76
N ARG A 215 -1.72 10.50 -14.75
CA ARG A 215 -1.69 9.99 -16.12
C ARG A 215 -0.75 8.80 -16.18
N ILE A 216 -1.30 7.60 -16.38
CA ILE A 216 -0.50 6.36 -16.41
C ILE A 216 -0.24 5.94 -17.85
N ARG A 217 1.04 5.78 -18.20
CA ARG A 217 1.51 5.13 -19.42
C ARG A 217 2.10 3.77 -19.07
N LEU A 218 1.60 2.73 -19.74
CA LEU A 218 2.08 1.36 -19.64
C LEU A 218 2.75 0.98 -20.97
N ASP A 219 4.01 0.50 -20.93
CA ASP A 219 4.67 0.00 -22.14
C ASP A 219 4.28 -1.47 -22.46
N TYR A 220 3.78 -2.20 -21.45
CA TYR A 220 3.40 -3.60 -21.56
C TYR A 220 1.98 -3.82 -21.04
N HIS A 221 1.36 -4.90 -21.51
CA HIS A 221 0.10 -5.39 -20.96
C HIS A 221 0.41 -6.31 -19.79
N PHE A 222 -0.32 -6.14 -18.68
CA PHE A 222 -0.13 -6.99 -17.50
C PHE A 222 -1.38 -7.80 -17.24
N ASN A 223 -1.18 -9.04 -16.79
CA ASN A 223 -2.21 -9.77 -16.08
C ASN A 223 -1.98 -9.55 -14.59
N MET A 224 -2.47 -8.43 -14.08
CA MET A 224 -2.38 -8.14 -12.66
C MET A 224 -3.16 -9.19 -11.86
N GLU A 225 -2.64 -9.56 -10.70
CA GLU A 225 -3.29 -10.42 -9.71
C GLU A 225 -3.88 -9.60 -8.57
N ASP A 226 -3.15 -8.56 -8.14
CA ASP A 226 -3.49 -7.70 -7.01
C ASP A 226 -3.41 -6.23 -7.41
N VAL A 227 -4.53 -5.53 -7.38
CA VAL A 227 -4.62 -4.12 -7.77
C VAL A 227 -5.26 -3.29 -6.67
N MET A 228 -4.65 -2.17 -6.34
CA MET A 228 -5.26 -1.13 -5.52
C MET A 228 -5.16 0.22 -6.23
N LEU A 229 -6.30 0.83 -6.50
CA LEU A 229 -6.44 2.19 -7.02
C LEU A 229 -7.26 3.02 -6.02
N ASP A 230 -6.60 3.46 -4.95
CA ASP A 230 -7.19 4.34 -3.95
C ASP A 230 -7.06 5.80 -4.39
N CYS A 231 -7.99 6.22 -5.25
CA CYS A 231 -7.98 7.55 -5.87
C CYS A 231 -9.03 8.48 -5.25
N ARG A 232 -9.21 8.42 -3.93
CA ARG A 232 -10.19 9.25 -3.19
C ARG A 232 -9.98 10.75 -3.32
N GLN A 233 -8.79 11.18 -3.75
CA GLN A 233 -8.46 12.59 -3.99
C GLN A 233 -8.96 13.09 -5.35
N GLY A 234 -9.54 12.22 -6.18
CA GLY A 234 -10.02 12.58 -7.52
C GLY A 234 -8.90 12.56 -8.57
N PRO A 235 -9.08 13.25 -9.71
CA PRO A 235 -8.07 13.30 -10.75
C PRO A 235 -7.00 14.34 -10.40
N GLY A 236 -5.72 14.01 -10.61
CA GLY A 236 -4.61 14.97 -10.41
C GLY A 236 -4.52 16.05 -11.50
N TYR A 237 -5.26 15.90 -12.61
CA TYR A 237 -5.18 16.77 -13.79
C TYR A 237 -6.52 16.76 -14.58
N MET A 238 -6.65 17.63 -15.58
CA MET A 238 -7.82 17.61 -16.49
C MET A 238 -7.83 16.33 -17.33
N TYR A 239 -8.67 15.38 -16.91
CA TYR A 239 -8.69 14.01 -17.40
C TYR A 239 -9.62 13.80 -18.61
N LYS A 240 -9.24 12.89 -19.52
CA LYS A 240 -10.09 12.39 -20.62
C LYS A 240 -10.40 10.91 -20.39
N SER A 241 -11.67 10.52 -20.48
CA SER A 241 -12.16 9.17 -20.12
C SER A 241 -11.42 8.01 -20.78
N ASN A 242 -10.96 8.17 -22.03
CA ASN A 242 -10.26 7.14 -22.79
C ASN A 242 -8.82 6.85 -22.32
N GLU A 243 -8.23 7.68 -21.45
CA GLU A 243 -6.86 7.44 -20.95
C GLU A 243 -6.79 6.28 -19.95
N PHE A 244 -7.92 5.85 -19.39
CA PHE A 244 -8.00 4.72 -18.45
C PHE A 244 -8.13 3.37 -19.14
N ASP A 245 -8.51 3.32 -20.42
CA ASP A 245 -8.77 2.05 -21.14
C ASP A 245 -7.59 1.05 -21.05
N PRO A 246 -6.31 1.46 -21.21
CA PRO A 246 -5.17 0.53 -21.05
C PRO A 246 -5.05 -0.04 -19.64
N ILE A 247 -5.39 0.76 -18.63
CA ILE A 247 -5.36 0.37 -17.22
C ILE A 247 -6.53 -0.58 -16.95
N LEU A 248 -7.73 -0.27 -17.46
CA LEU A 248 -8.90 -1.12 -17.31
C LEU A 248 -8.66 -2.52 -17.89
N LEU A 249 -8.02 -2.62 -19.06
CA LEU A 249 -7.64 -3.91 -19.66
C LEU A 249 -6.67 -4.70 -18.78
N THR A 250 -5.74 -3.99 -18.13
CA THR A 250 -4.75 -4.55 -17.21
C THR A 250 -5.39 -5.04 -15.90
N VAL A 251 -6.36 -4.31 -15.36
CA VAL A 251 -7.02 -4.58 -14.08
C VAL A 251 -8.16 -5.61 -14.22
N LYS A 252 -8.73 -5.77 -15.43
CA LYS A 252 -9.86 -6.68 -15.72
C LYS A 252 -9.66 -8.11 -15.19
N ASN A 253 -8.42 -8.59 -15.15
CA ASN A 253 -8.07 -9.96 -14.77
C ASN A 253 -7.57 -10.11 -13.32
N ALA A 254 -7.64 -9.05 -12.51
CA ALA A 254 -7.21 -9.09 -11.11
C ALA A 254 -8.05 -10.07 -10.28
N GLU A 255 -7.39 -10.78 -9.35
CA GLU A 255 -8.06 -11.61 -8.35
C GLU A 255 -8.47 -10.81 -7.12
N THR A 256 -7.67 -9.79 -6.77
CA THR A 256 -7.95 -8.84 -5.70
C THR A 256 -7.95 -7.42 -6.26
N LEU A 257 -9.02 -6.67 -5.98
CA LEU A 257 -9.17 -5.28 -6.43
C LEU A 257 -9.59 -4.39 -5.27
N THR A 258 -8.87 -3.29 -5.07
CA THR A 258 -9.29 -2.18 -4.22
C THR A 258 -9.57 -0.97 -5.08
N ILE A 259 -10.77 -0.41 -5.00
CA ILE A 259 -11.17 0.80 -5.73
C ILE A 259 -12.09 1.66 -4.86
N CYS A 260 -12.10 2.96 -5.11
CA CYS A 260 -13.10 3.84 -4.54
C CYS A 260 -14.25 4.10 -5.52
N LYS A 261 -15.41 4.52 -5.01
CA LYS A 261 -16.60 4.85 -5.79
C LYS A 261 -16.32 5.82 -6.93
N TRP A 262 -15.60 6.90 -6.67
CA TRP A 262 -15.20 7.86 -7.72
C TRP A 262 -14.40 7.20 -8.85
N THR A 263 -13.44 6.32 -8.54
CA THR A 263 -12.69 5.57 -9.57
C THR A 263 -13.62 4.77 -10.47
N PHE A 264 -14.63 4.13 -9.88
CA PHE A 264 -15.63 3.42 -10.68
C PHE A 264 -16.46 4.38 -11.53
N GLU A 265 -17.10 5.38 -10.93
CA GLU A 265 -18.05 6.26 -11.64
C GLU A 265 -17.37 7.12 -12.72
N ALA A 266 -16.17 7.63 -12.45
CA ALA A 266 -15.48 8.56 -13.33
C ALA A 266 -14.58 7.86 -14.36
N LEU A 267 -13.97 6.72 -14.02
CA LEU A 267 -12.94 6.09 -14.86
C LEU A 267 -13.41 4.78 -15.48
N ILE A 268 -14.04 3.90 -14.71
CA ILE A 268 -14.43 2.56 -15.19
C ILE A 268 -15.74 2.64 -15.96
N PHE A 269 -16.79 3.16 -15.32
CA PHE A 269 -18.16 3.15 -15.83
C PHE A 269 -18.30 3.77 -17.23
N PRO A 270 -17.69 4.92 -17.55
CA PRO A 270 -17.76 5.51 -18.89
C PRO A 270 -17.04 4.67 -19.97
N SER A 271 -16.07 3.85 -19.57
CA SER A 271 -15.26 2.99 -20.47
C SER A 271 -15.84 1.57 -20.62
N LEU A 272 -16.95 1.24 -19.94
CA LEU A 272 -17.54 -0.09 -20.01
C LEU A 272 -18.19 -0.35 -21.37
N SER A 273 -17.77 -1.45 -22.01
CA SER A 273 -18.54 -2.07 -23.09
C SER A 273 -19.61 -3.00 -22.51
N TRP A 274 -20.64 -3.33 -23.31
CA TRP A 274 -21.81 -4.09 -22.85
C TRP A 274 -21.48 -5.51 -22.37
N ASN A 275 -20.31 -6.04 -22.76
CA ASN A 275 -19.85 -7.39 -22.43
C ASN A 275 -18.67 -7.39 -21.44
N PHE A 276 -18.36 -6.25 -20.82
CA PHE A 276 -17.25 -6.16 -19.87
C PHE A 276 -17.59 -6.89 -18.57
N GLN A 277 -16.68 -7.76 -18.11
CA GLN A 277 -16.77 -8.44 -16.82
C GLN A 277 -15.37 -8.66 -16.23
N PHE A 278 -15.29 -8.65 -14.90
CA PHE A 278 -14.13 -9.03 -14.09
C PHE A 278 -14.20 -10.54 -13.79
N TYR A 279 -13.74 -11.36 -14.75
CA TYR A 279 -13.92 -12.83 -14.70
C TYR A 279 -13.15 -13.54 -13.59
N LYS A 280 -12.08 -12.93 -13.06
CA LYS A 280 -11.19 -13.55 -12.07
C LYS A 280 -11.29 -12.93 -10.68
N LEU A 281 -12.09 -11.88 -10.52
CA LEU A 281 -12.12 -11.12 -9.28
C LEU A 281 -12.78 -11.91 -8.17
N LYS A 282 -11.99 -12.34 -7.17
CA LYS A 282 -12.44 -13.08 -5.99
C LYS A 282 -12.62 -12.18 -4.78
N GLU A 283 -11.80 -11.14 -4.65
CA GLU A 283 -11.82 -10.23 -3.51
C GLU A 283 -11.92 -8.77 -3.96
N LEU A 284 -12.95 -8.07 -3.48
CA LEU A 284 -13.18 -6.64 -3.74
C LEU A 284 -13.12 -5.85 -2.45
N TRP A 285 -12.28 -4.83 -2.40
CA TRP A 285 -12.25 -3.78 -1.38
C TRP A 285 -12.83 -2.50 -1.98
N TRP A 286 -14.07 -2.20 -1.63
CA TRP A 286 -14.78 -1.01 -2.05
C TRP A 286 -14.64 0.10 -1.03
N ILE A 287 -14.23 1.29 -1.49
CA ILE A 287 -14.13 2.48 -0.65
C ILE A 287 -15.20 3.49 -1.06
N ASP A 288 -16.07 3.88 -0.14
CA ASP A 288 -17.18 4.81 -0.39
C ASP A 288 -17.11 6.05 0.51
N ASP A 289 -17.78 7.13 0.10
CA ASP A 289 -18.01 8.30 0.93
C ASP A 289 -19.33 8.19 1.66
N LEU A 290 -19.29 8.23 3.01
CA LEU A 290 -20.51 8.42 3.79
C LEU A 290 -20.94 9.89 3.70
N LYS A 291 -21.68 10.20 2.65
CA LYS A 291 -22.52 11.41 2.59
C LYS A 291 -23.92 11.08 3.11
N GLU A 292 -24.65 12.09 3.59
CA GLU A 292 -26.02 11.96 4.12
C GLU A 292 -26.97 11.20 3.18
N ASN A 293 -26.69 11.24 1.87
CA ASN A 293 -27.39 10.51 0.82
C ASN A 293 -26.54 9.36 0.27
N PHE A 294 -26.29 8.33 1.08
CA PHE A 294 -25.61 7.12 0.63
C PHE A 294 -26.31 6.53 -0.61
N ASN A 295 -25.59 6.53 -1.74
CA ASN A 295 -26.07 5.98 -3.00
C ASN A 295 -25.23 4.75 -3.33
N ALA A 296 -25.86 3.58 -3.20
CA ALA A 296 -25.19 2.31 -3.39
C ALA A 296 -25.30 1.76 -4.83
N ASN A 297 -26.01 2.46 -5.72
CA ASN A 297 -26.13 2.08 -7.12
C ASN A 297 -24.76 1.86 -7.81
N PRO A 298 -23.71 2.66 -7.55
CA PRO A 298 -22.39 2.43 -8.15
C PRO A 298 -21.79 1.09 -7.73
N LEU A 299 -21.85 0.76 -6.43
CA LEU A 299 -21.41 -0.54 -5.93
C LEU A 299 -22.21 -1.69 -6.56
N ILE A 300 -23.54 -1.59 -6.61
CA ILE A 300 -24.38 -2.62 -7.25
C ILE A 300 -24.02 -2.80 -8.72
N ALA A 301 -23.85 -1.69 -9.45
CA ALA A 301 -23.45 -1.73 -10.84
C ALA A 301 -22.09 -2.41 -11.01
N PHE A 302 -21.13 -2.15 -10.11
CA PHE A 302 -19.84 -2.83 -10.11
C PHE A 302 -19.96 -4.33 -9.83
N LEU A 303 -20.73 -4.72 -8.82
CA LEU A 303 -20.93 -6.12 -8.43
C LEU A 303 -21.54 -6.96 -9.57
N LYS A 304 -22.42 -6.37 -10.38
CA LYS A 304 -22.97 -7.03 -11.59
C LYS A 304 -21.90 -7.38 -12.63
N LEU A 305 -20.73 -6.75 -12.59
CA LEU A 305 -19.60 -7.03 -13.47
C LEU A 305 -18.71 -8.17 -12.93
N CYS A 306 -18.95 -8.68 -11.71
CA CYS A 306 -18.04 -9.55 -10.98
C CYS A 306 -18.66 -10.94 -10.72
N PRO A 307 -18.78 -11.82 -11.72
CA PRO A 307 -19.48 -13.09 -11.60
C PRO A 307 -18.82 -14.10 -10.65
N THR A 308 -17.53 -13.94 -10.35
CA THR A 308 -16.72 -14.87 -9.54
C THR A 308 -16.37 -14.32 -8.16
N LEU A 309 -16.97 -13.21 -7.73
CA LEU A 309 -16.65 -12.57 -6.46
C LEU A 309 -17.00 -13.46 -5.26
N GLU A 310 -16.03 -13.67 -4.39
CA GLU A 310 -16.14 -14.50 -3.18
C GLU A 310 -16.17 -13.67 -1.91
N ARG A 311 -15.43 -12.55 -1.89
CA ARG A 311 -15.24 -11.68 -0.73
C ARG A 311 -15.46 -10.23 -1.13
N LEU A 312 -16.32 -9.54 -0.37
CA LEU A 312 -16.50 -8.09 -0.46
C LEU A 312 -16.13 -7.49 0.89
N PHE A 313 -15.30 -6.46 0.85
CA PHE A 313 -14.96 -5.57 1.94
C PHE A 313 -15.44 -4.17 1.56
N VAL A 314 -16.26 -3.56 2.40
CA VAL A 314 -16.71 -2.17 2.17
C VAL A 314 -16.19 -1.31 3.28
N THR A 315 -15.41 -0.30 2.93
CA THR A 315 -14.89 0.73 3.83
C THR A 315 -15.57 2.05 3.52
N PHE A 316 -15.98 2.75 4.56
CA PHE A 316 -16.51 4.09 4.45
C PHE A 316 -15.51 5.09 5.03
N ASP A 317 -15.11 6.08 4.24
CA ASP A 317 -14.24 7.15 4.72
C ASP A 317 -14.89 8.52 4.49
N PRO A 318 -15.27 9.25 5.56
CA PRO A 318 -15.91 10.56 5.47
C PRO A 318 -14.97 11.67 4.98
N GLU A 319 -13.65 11.47 4.98
CA GLU A 319 -12.67 12.40 4.41
C GLU A 319 -12.42 12.14 2.91
N SER A 320 -13.11 11.16 2.32
CA SER A 320 -13.05 10.90 0.88
C SER A 320 -13.64 12.05 0.07
N TYR A 321 -13.01 12.39 -1.05
CA TYR A 321 -13.50 13.35 -2.04
C TYR A 321 -13.63 14.80 -1.55
N HIS A 322 -12.61 15.32 -0.86
CA HIS A 322 -12.51 16.74 -0.52
C HIS A 322 -12.51 17.64 -1.78
N ILE A 323 -13.70 17.95 -2.27
CA ILE A 323 -14.02 19.21 -2.93
C ILE A 323 -14.67 20.06 -1.84
N SER A 324 -14.19 21.29 -1.65
CA SER A 324 -14.56 22.17 -0.55
C SER A 324 -16.07 22.23 -0.29
N SER A 325 -16.52 21.64 0.81
CA SER A 325 -17.72 22.09 1.51
C SER A 325 -17.48 21.93 3.00
N THR A 326 -17.42 23.07 3.68
CA THR A 326 -17.46 23.18 5.12
C THR A 326 -18.73 22.52 5.63
N ASP A 327 -18.63 21.35 6.25
CA ASP A 327 -19.52 20.97 7.35
C ASP A 327 -18.99 19.81 8.18
N LYS A 328 -19.47 19.78 9.43
CA LYS A 328 -18.86 19.15 10.60
C LYS A 328 -18.59 17.65 10.44
N LYS A 329 -17.35 17.26 10.78
CA LYS A 329 -16.88 15.86 10.90
C LYS A 329 -17.63 15.12 12.01
N VAL A 330 -18.26 14.00 11.68
CA VAL A 330 -18.64 12.96 12.65
C VAL A 330 -17.65 11.80 12.48
N ARG A 331 -16.96 11.43 13.56
CA ARG A 331 -16.08 10.26 13.59
C ARG A 331 -16.95 9.01 13.76
N LEU A 332 -16.91 8.12 12.78
CA LEU A 332 -17.41 6.75 12.89
C LEU A 332 -16.26 5.79 12.65
N GLU A 333 -16.15 4.80 13.53
CA GLU A 333 -15.12 3.75 13.48
C GLU A 333 -15.31 2.90 12.21
N GLN A 334 -14.20 2.46 11.65
CA GLN A 334 -14.12 1.71 10.39
C GLN A 334 -15.09 0.52 10.39
N LEU A 335 -16.14 0.59 9.57
CA LEU A 335 -17.03 -0.55 9.32
C LEU A 335 -16.35 -1.46 8.30
N GLU A 336 -16.02 -2.68 8.71
CA GLU A 336 -15.54 -3.75 7.84
C GLU A 336 -16.70 -4.72 7.60
N VAL A 337 -17.39 -4.58 6.47
CA VAL A 337 -18.41 -5.56 6.06
C VAL A 337 -17.68 -6.67 5.31
N VAL A 338 -17.48 -7.83 5.95
CA VAL A 338 -16.92 -9.03 5.29
C VAL A 338 -18.07 -9.92 4.84
N ILE A 339 -18.33 -9.98 3.53
CA ILE A 339 -19.27 -10.96 2.97
C ILE A 339 -18.51 -12.26 2.70
N SER A 340 -18.89 -13.35 3.38
CA SER A 340 -18.40 -14.72 3.11
C SER A 340 -19.58 -15.68 2.89
N LYS A 341 -19.45 -16.66 1.99
CA LYS A 341 -20.49 -17.67 1.71
C LYS A 341 -20.45 -18.84 2.72
N GLY A 342 -21.60 -19.16 3.32
CA GLY A 342 -21.85 -20.39 4.09
C GLY A 342 -23.33 -20.50 4.51
N PHE A 343 -24.00 -21.62 4.20
CA PHE A 343 -25.45 -21.84 4.33
C PHE A 343 -25.98 -22.13 5.75
N THR A 344 -27.28 -21.85 5.94
CA THR A 344 -28.28 -22.32 6.94
C THR A 344 -28.60 -21.45 8.17
N SER A 345 -29.75 -21.78 8.77
CA SER A 345 -30.90 -20.96 9.20
C SER A 345 -30.93 -20.36 10.61
N GLN A 346 -31.85 -19.37 10.75
CA GLN A 346 -32.71 -18.99 11.89
C GLN A 346 -32.33 -17.82 12.86
N GLU A 347 -33.23 -16.81 12.79
CA GLU A 347 -33.91 -16.04 13.85
C GLU A 347 -33.27 -14.85 14.64
N ASN A 348 -33.94 -13.70 14.48
CA ASN A 348 -34.43 -12.69 15.46
C ASN A 348 -33.52 -11.61 16.10
N GLY A 349 -33.56 -10.40 15.50
CA GLY A 349 -34.30 -9.24 16.03
C GLY A 349 -33.57 -8.04 16.67
N SER A 350 -33.50 -6.85 16.02
CA SER A 350 -33.21 -5.45 16.51
C SER A 350 -31.79 -5.13 17.05
N SER A 351 -31.08 -4.02 16.74
CA SER A 351 -31.42 -2.59 16.49
C SER A 351 -30.25 -1.79 15.87
N SER A 352 -30.53 -0.65 15.19
CA SER A 352 -29.77 0.64 15.12
C SER A 352 -29.87 1.29 13.72
N GLY A 353 -30.48 2.48 13.62
CA GLY A 353 -31.15 3.02 12.41
C GLY A 353 -30.30 3.41 11.19
N GLU A 354 -28.98 3.58 11.32
CA GLU A 354 -28.10 3.85 10.16
C GLU A 354 -27.34 2.59 9.73
N LYS A 355 -26.94 1.78 10.71
CA LYS A 355 -26.43 0.42 10.52
C LYS A 355 -27.46 -0.47 9.84
N LEU A 356 -28.73 -0.38 10.26
CA LEU A 356 -29.89 -1.02 9.63
C LEU A 356 -30.08 -0.61 8.17
N LYS A 357 -29.74 0.63 7.77
CA LYS A 357 -29.90 1.04 6.36
C LYS A 357 -28.88 0.34 5.47
N ILE A 358 -27.63 0.23 5.93
CA ILE A 358 -26.55 -0.46 5.21
C ILE A 358 -26.79 -1.98 5.22
N GLU A 359 -27.16 -2.54 6.37
CA GLU A 359 -27.47 -3.97 6.51
C GLU A 359 -28.72 -4.35 5.67
N ASN A 360 -29.81 -3.58 5.76
CA ASN A 360 -30.99 -3.80 4.90
C ASN A 360 -30.66 -3.58 3.42
N PHE A 361 -29.74 -2.66 3.09
CA PHE A 361 -29.29 -2.45 1.72
C PHE A 361 -28.63 -3.72 1.14
N PHE A 362 -27.66 -4.31 1.85
CA PHE A 362 -27.01 -5.54 1.41
C PHE A 362 -27.99 -6.72 1.34
N MET A 363 -28.98 -6.76 2.25
CA MET A 363 -30.02 -7.81 2.27
C MET A 363 -31.09 -7.67 1.17
N ASN A 364 -31.38 -6.46 0.69
CA ASN A 364 -32.47 -6.21 -0.27
C ASN A 364 -32.05 -6.18 -1.73
N PHE A 365 -30.78 -5.87 -2.04
CA PHE A 365 -30.34 -5.60 -3.42
C PHE A 365 -29.35 -6.61 -4.00
N ILE A 366 -28.72 -7.43 -3.17
CA ILE A 366 -27.90 -8.54 -3.65
C ILE A 366 -28.69 -9.82 -3.39
N GLU A 367 -29.09 -10.53 -4.44
CA GLU A 367 -29.80 -11.81 -4.36
C GLU A 367 -28.79 -12.89 -3.89
N VAL A 368 -28.40 -12.83 -2.62
CA VAL A 368 -27.46 -13.76 -1.98
C VAL A 368 -28.17 -14.42 -0.82
N SER A 369 -28.39 -15.72 -0.92
CA SER A 369 -28.77 -16.56 0.22
C SER A 369 -27.72 -16.42 1.35
N PRO A 370 -28.14 -16.57 2.62
CA PRO A 370 -28.06 -15.53 3.63
C PRO A 370 -26.63 -15.04 3.93
N LEU A 371 -26.48 -13.71 3.98
CA LEU A 371 -25.31 -13.01 4.49
C LEU A 371 -25.04 -13.36 5.97
N GLN A 372 -23.79 -13.74 6.30
CA GLN A 372 -23.30 -13.67 7.68
C GLN A 372 -22.44 -12.42 7.83
N LEU A 373 -23.00 -11.41 8.49
CA LEU A 373 -22.30 -10.20 8.91
C LEU A 373 -21.61 -10.49 10.25
N LYS A 374 -20.28 -10.38 10.30
CA LYS A 374 -19.53 -10.48 11.56
C LYS A 374 -18.90 -9.13 11.88
N LEU A 375 -19.39 -8.50 12.93
CA LEU A 375 -18.79 -7.30 13.52
C LEU A 375 -17.61 -7.71 14.42
N LYS A 376 -16.64 -6.80 14.58
CA LYS A 376 -15.40 -7.08 15.31
C LYS A 376 -15.58 -7.37 16.80
N ASP A 377 -16.77 -7.13 17.38
CA ASP A 377 -17.01 -7.26 18.83
C ASP A 377 -18.39 -7.82 19.26
N GLU A 378 -19.19 -8.44 18.39
CA GLU A 378 -20.50 -9.00 18.79
C GLU A 378 -20.64 -10.49 18.50
N THR A 379 -21.03 -11.26 19.53
CA THR A 379 -21.12 -12.74 19.51
C THR A 379 -22.47 -13.29 19.06
N ASN A 380 -23.47 -12.47 18.68
CA ASN A 380 -24.81 -12.97 18.35
C ASN A 380 -25.42 -12.31 17.10
N LEU A 381 -25.87 -13.17 16.18
CA LEU A 381 -26.50 -12.88 14.89
C LEU A 381 -27.99 -12.51 15.04
N LYS A 382 -28.50 -11.59 14.21
CA LYS A 382 -29.93 -11.24 14.10
C LYS A 382 -30.33 -11.10 12.63
N VAL A 383 -31.38 -11.81 12.21
CA VAL A 383 -31.86 -11.87 10.81
C VAL A 383 -33.25 -11.21 10.66
N GLY A 384 -33.41 -10.36 9.64
CA GLY A 384 -34.68 -9.67 9.28
C GLY A 384 -35.38 -10.24 8.04
N LYS A 385 -36.71 -10.07 7.95
CA LYS A 385 -37.65 -10.71 7.00
C LYS A 385 -38.11 -9.80 5.84
N ILE A 386 -38.07 -10.37 4.62
CA ILE A 386 -39.01 -10.30 3.45
C ILE A 386 -39.14 -8.96 2.67
N TRP A 387 -39.14 -9.02 1.33
CA TRP A 387 -40.25 -8.69 0.37
C TRP A 387 -39.72 -8.65 -1.08
N SER A 388 -40.30 -9.48 -1.95
CA SER A 388 -39.95 -9.62 -3.37
C SER A 388 -40.91 -8.80 -4.24
N GLU A 389 -40.39 -7.88 -5.06
CA GLU A 389 -41.08 -7.48 -6.30
C GLU A 389 -40.15 -6.80 -7.33
N LYS A 390 -40.46 -7.12 -8.60
CA LYS A 390 -39.78 -6.84 -9.88
C LYS A 390 -39.48 -5.36 -10.18
N ILE A 391 -38.31 -5.05 -10.77
CA ILE A 391 -38.11 -3.86 -11.65
C ILE A 391 -37.05 -4.21 -12.74
N LYS A 392 -37.44 -4.52 -13.98
CA LYS A 392 -37.52 -3.65 -15.18
C LYS A 392 -36.23 -2.84 -15.50
N SER A 393 -35.60 -3.24 -16.61
CA SER A 393 -34.74 -2.49 -17.56
C SER A 393 -34.03 -1.21 -17.09
N PHE A 394 -32.70 -1.22 -17.24
CA PHE A 394 -31.81 -0.05 -17.17
C PHE A 394 -32.37 1.18 -17.91
N PRO A 395 -32.41 2.38 -17.27
CA PRO A 395 -32.74 3.59 -17.99
C PRO A 395 -31.58 3.97 -18.93
N LYS A 396 -31.93 4.23 -20.20
CA LYS A 396 -31.05 4.88 -21.18
C LYS A 396 -31.13 6.40 -21.01
N HIS A 397 -29.95 7.04 -21.11
CA HIS A 397 -29.69 8.49 -21.24
C HIS A 397 -29.86 9.31 -19.94
N SER A 398 -29.08 10.38 -19.68
CA SER A 398 -28.63 11.43 -20.59
C SER A 398 -27.36 12.16 -20.10
N HIS A 399 -26.60 12.69 -21.08
CA HIS A 399 -25.49 13.65 -20.96
C HIS A 399 -25.54 14.56 -19.72
N ILE A 400 -24.52 14.47 -18.86
CA ILE A 400 -24.18 15.53 -17.92
C ILE A 400 -23.16 16.43 -18.62
N LYS A 401 -23.58 17.65 -18.96
CA LYS A 401 -22.69 18.74 -19.36
C LYS A 401 -21.89 19.16 -18.14
N LEU A 402 -20.57 19.06 -18.24
CA LEU A 402 -19.63 19.67 -17.32
C LEU A 402 -19.61 21.18 -17.61
N TYR A 403 -19.89 21.98 -16.59
CA TYR A 403 -19.53 23.40 -16.53
C TYR A 403 -18.40 23.58 -15.53
#